data_AF-A0A8B9VXQ1-F1
#
_entry.id   AF-A0A8B9VXQ1-F1
#
_cell.length_a   1.000
_cell.length_b   1.000
_cell.length_c   1.000
_cell.angle_alpha   90.00
_cell.angle_beta   90.00
_cell.angle_gamma   90.00
#
_symmetry.space_group_name_H-M   'P 1'
#
loop_
_entity.id
_entity.type
_entity.pdbx_description
1 polymer ?
#
loop_
_entity_poly.entity_id
_entity_poly.type
_entity_poly.pdbx_seq_one_letter_code
_entity_poly.pdbx_strand_id
1 'polypeptide(L)'
;MAAVPPVAYIYSPEYTARCDALCKAPRRASMVHSLIEAYSLLEHMMIVKPKVATMEEMASFHTDAYLQHLQKVSEEGDDDHPESVEYGLGYDCPATEGIFDYAAAVGGATITAAQCLLDGKCKVAINWPGGWHHAKK
;
A
#
# COMPACT_ATOMS: atom_id res chain seq x y z
N MET A 1 -6.71 29.13 21.01
CA MET A 1 -6.66 28.73 19.59
C MET A 1 -6.83 27.23 19.54
N ALA A 2 -7.80 26.70 18.78
CA ALA A 2 -7.89 25.26 18.57
C ALA A 2 -6.64 24.80 17.80
N ALA A 3 -5.92 23.82 18.32
CA ALA A 3 -4.76 23.26 17.65
C ALA A 3 -5.16 22.80 16.23
N VAL A 4 -4.34 23.11 15.23
CA VAL A 4 -4.54 22.59 13.87
C VAL A 4 -4.59 21.06 13.98
N PRO A 5 -5.64 20.39 13.48
CA PRO A 5 -5.71 18.93 13.54
C PRO A 5 -4.49 18.36 12.84
N PRO A 6 -3.75 17.45 13.50
CA PRO A 6 -2.48 16.96 12.98
C PRO A 6 -2.67 16.29 11.62
N VAL A 7 -1.68 16.42 10.75
CA VAL A 7 -1.58 15.61 9.53
C VAL A 7 -1.21 14.20 9.95
N ALA A 8 -1.97 13.19 9.55
CA ALA A 8 -1.61 11.79 9.75
C ALA A 8 -0.65 11.33 8.66
N TYR A 9 0.52 10.80 9.04
CA TYR A 9 1.51 10.25 8.15
C TYR A 9 1.55 8.74 8.31
N ILE A 10 1.10 8.01 7.29
CA ILE A 10 1.00 6.55 7.35
C ILE A 10 2.37 5.94 7.08
N TYR A 11 2.95 5.35 8.12
CA TYR A 11 4.32 4.86 8.06
C TYR A 11 4.61 3.81 9.12
N SER A 12 5.39 2.82 8.71
CA SER A 12 6.26 2.06 9.59
C SER A 12 7.49 1.58 8.81
N PRO A 13 8.60 1.21 9.51
CA PRO A 13 9.76 0.62 8.84
C PRO A 13 9.39 -0.64 8.06
N GLU A 14 8.50 -1.48 8.60
CA GLU A 14 8.08 -2.72 7.93
C GLU A 14 7.25 -2.46 6.68
N TYR A 15 6.34 -1.47 6.73
CA TYR A 15 5.56 -1.06 5.57
C TYR A 15 6.44 -0.53 4.44
N THR A 16 7.43 0.29 4.80
CA THR A 16 8.36 0.89 3.83
C THR A 16 9.25 -0.16 3.18
N ALA A 17 9.81 -1.08 3.98
CA ALA A 17 10.61 -2.19 3.47
C ALA A 17 9.82 -3.07 2.50
N ARG A 18 8.56 -3.37 2.83
CA ARG A 18 7.65 -4.11 1.95
C ARG A 18 7.36 -3.33 0.66
N CYS A 19 7.15 -2.02 0.74
CA CYS A 19 6.91 -1.19 -0.44
C CYS A 19 8.12 -1.13 -1.37
N ASP A 20 9.33 -1.20 -0.84
CA ASP A 20 10.57 -1.16 -1.61
C ASP A 20 10.92 -2.49 -2.27
N ALA A 21 10.37 -3.61 -1.78
CA ALA A 21 10.68 -4.94 -2.30
C ALA A 21 10.23 -5.14 -3.75
N LEU A 22 9.06 -4.61 -4.13
CA LEU A 22 8.44 -4.86 -5.44
C LEU A 22 8.22 -3.58 -6.27
N CYS A 23 8.65 -2.41 -5.79
CA CYS A 23 8.51 -1.18 -6.54
C CYS A 23 9.44 -1.16 -7.77
N LYS A 24 8.90 -0.85 -8.96
CA LYS A 24 9.70 -0.63 -10.19
C LYS A 24 10.80 0.41 -10.02
N ALA A 25 10.59 1.39 -9.13
CA ALA A 25 11.59 2.37 -8.73
C ALA A 25 12.26 1.91 -7.43
N PRO A 26 13.51 1.38 -7.48
CA PRO A 26 14.13 0.77 -6.31
C PRO A 26 14.23 1.74 -5.14
N ARG A 27 13.83 1.27 -3.96
CA ARG A 27 13.93 2.02 -2.68
C ARG A 27 13.18 3.37 -2.65
N ARG A 28 12.22 3.59 -3.54
CA ARG A 28 11.48 4.86 -3.63
C ARG A 28 10.76 5.20 -2.32
N ALA A 29 10.15 4.23 -1.63
CA ALA A 29 9.42 4.48 -0.40
C ALA A 29 10.39 4.91 0.72
N SER A 30 11.52 4.22 0.88
CA SER A 30 12.58 4.64 1.81
C SER A 30 13.09 6.03 1.48
N MET A 31 13.37 6.34 0.20
CA MET A 31 13.87 7.67 -0.20
C MET A 31 12.89 8.79 0.15
N VAL A 32 11.58 8.58 -0.11
CA VAL A 32 10.54 9.56 0.25
C VAL A 32 10.50 9.77 1.76
N HIS A 33 10.48 8.69 2.54
CA HIS A 33 10.47 8.79 4.00
C HIS A 33 11.73 9.48 4.55
N SER A 34 12.92 9.05 4.12
CA SER A 34 14.19 9.62 4.57
C SER A 34 14.31 11.11 4.25
N LEU A 35 13.77 11.57 3.12
CA LEU A 35 13.76 13.00 2.80
C LEU A 35 12.80 13.78 3.70
N ILE A 36 11.60 13.25 3.96
CA ILE A 36 10.65 13.85 4.91
C ILE A 36 11.26 13.95 6.31
N GLU A 37 11.96 12.91 6.75
CA GLU A 37 12.68 12.85 8.02
C GLU A 37 13.84 13.86 8.07
N ALA A 38 14.68 13.91 7.02
CA ALA A 38 15.83 14.80 6.96
C ALA A 38 15.47 16.29 7.02
N TYR A 39 14.25 16.65 6.63
CA TYR A 39 13.71 18.00 6.76
C TYR A 39 12.95 18.24 8.07
N SER A 40 13.03 17.32 9.04
CA SER A 40 12.32 17.38 10.33
C SER A 40 10.80 17.51 10.21
N LEU A 41 10.20 17.13 9.07
CA LEU A 41 8.76 17.29 8.86
C LEU A 41 7.92 16.33 9.71
N LEU A 42 8.51 15.21 10.15
CA LEU A 42 7.84 14.24 11.03
C LEU A 42 7.41 14.86 12.36
N GLU A 43 8.11 15.88 12.86
CA GLU A 43 7.78 16.59 14.10
C GLU A 43 6.44 17.34 14.02
N HIS A 44 5.96 17.58 12.80
CA HIS A 44 4.70 18.28 12.54
C HIS A 44 3.55 17.32 12.18
N MET A 45 3.76 16.01 12.28
CA MET A 45 2.80 14.99 11.83
C MET A 45 2.58 13.93 12.91
N MET A 46 1.39 13.31 12.89
CA MET A 46 1.10 12.12 13.67
C MET A 46 1.49 10.90 12.85
N ILE A 47 2.54 10.19 13.25
CA ILE A 47 2.92 8.93 12.61
C ILE A 47 1.90 7.85 13.01
N VAL A 48 1.30 7.20 12.02
CA VAL A 48 0.33 6.13 12.22
C VAL A 48 0.81 4.86 11.51
N LYS A 49 0.98 3.78 12.28
CA LYS A 49 1.34 2.48 11.73
C LYS A 49 0.17 1.92 10.90
N PRO A 50 0.38 1.57 9.63
CA PRO A 50 -0.68 0.98 8.81
C PRO A 50 -1.01 -0.44 9.27
N LYS A 51 -2.27 -0.83 9.07
CA LYS A 51 -2.66 -2.24 9.07
C LYS A 51 -2.40 -2.84 7.68
N VAL A 52 -2.35 -4.17 7.61
CA VAL A 52 -2.43 -4.90 6.33
C VAL A 52 -3.91 -5.16 6.06
N ALA A 53 -4.36 -4.93 4.82
CA ALA A 53 -5.74 -5.20 4.43
C ALA A 53 -6.02 -6.70 4.50
N THR A 54 -7.20 -7.06 5.01
CA THR A 54 -7.66 -8.44 4.93
C THR A 54 -8.14 -8.77 3.51
N MET A 55 -8.28 -10.06 3.20
CA MET A 55 -8.90 -10.51 1.95
C MET A 55 -10.30 -9.91 1.79
N GLU A 56 -11.09 -9.90 2.85
CA GLU A 56 -12.44 -9.31 2.89
C GLU A 56 -12.42 -7.81 2.56
N GLU A 57 -11.47 -7.06 3.11
CA GLU A 57 -11.34 -5.63 2.83
C GLU A 57 -10.94 -5.36 1.37
N MET A 58 -10.06 -6.17 0.79
CA MET A 58 -9.71 -6.06 -0.62
C MET A 58 -10.87 -6.46 -1.54
N ALA A 59 -11.66 -7.46 -1.12
CA ALA A 59 -12.85 -7.94 -1.82
C ALA A 59 -14.03 -6.94 -1.81
N SER A 60 -13.91 -5.84 -1.05
CA SER A 60 -14.88 -4.73 -1.12
C SER A 60 -14.94 -4.07 -2.50
N PHE A 61 -13.86 -4.17 -3.30
CA PHE A 61 -13.81 -3.70 -4.68
C PHE A 61 -13.46 -4.84 -5.66
N HIS A 62 -12.39 -5.57 -5.39
CA HIS A 62 -11.90 -6.63 -6.28
C HIS A 62 -12.72 -7.91 -6.17
N THR A 63 -12.74 -8.72 -7.23
CA THR A 63 -13.36 -10.05 -7.19
C THR A 63 -12.56 -11.05 -6.37
N ASP A 64 -13.26 -11.99 -5.71
CA ASP A 64 -12.62 -13.09 -4.97
C ASP A 64 -11.67 -13.91 -5.86
N ALA A 65 -12.07 -14.17 -7.11
CA ALA A 65 -11.28 -14.92 -8.08
C ALA A 65 -9.95 -14.20 -8.39
N TYR A 66 -9.98 -12.90 -8.64
CA TYR A 66 -8.77 -12.10 -8.87
C TYR A 66 -7.85 -12.12 -7.65
N LEU A 67 -8.38 -11.93 -6.44
CA LEU A 67 -7.57 -11.89 -5.23
C LEU A 67 -6.96 -13.26 -4.88
N GLN A 68 -7.71 -14.35 -5.09
CA GLN A 68 -7.19 -15.70 -4.95
C GLN A 68 -6.08 -15.99 -5.94
N HIS A 69 -6.24 -15.56 -7.21
CA HIS A 69 -5.19 -15.68 -8.22
C HIS A 69 -3.94 -14.87 -7.82
N LEU A 70 -4.13 -13.62 -7.38
CA LEU A 70 -3.04 -12.75 -6.94
C LEU A 70 -2.30 -13.36 -5.74
N GLN A 71 -3.02 -13.96 -4.80
CA GLN A 71 -2.43 -14.67 -3.67
C GLN A 71 -1.61 -15.88 -4.12
N LYS A 72 -2.15 -16.70 -5.03
CA LYS A 72 -1.45 -17.86 -5.58
C LYS A 72 -0.13 -17.45 -6.26
N VAL A 73 -0.17 -16.45 -7.14
CA VAL A 73 1.04 -15.91 -7.79
C VAL A 73 2.04 -15.36 -6.76
N SER A 74 1.53 -14.73 -5.70
CA SER A 74 2.37 -14.22 -4.62
C SER A 74 3.13 -15.30 -3.85
N GLU A 75 2.60 -16.53 -3.79
CA GLU A 75 3.19 -17.66 -3.07
C GLU A 75 4.08 -18.52 -3.99
N GLU A 76 3.69 -18.68 -5.26
CA GLU A 76 4.34 -19.60 -6.20
C GLU A 76 5.34 -18.90 -7.15
N GLY A 77 5.21 -17.58 -7.36
CA GLY A 77 6.02 -16.83 -8.32
C GLY A 77 5.51 -16.93 -9.77
N ASP A 78 6.39 -16.61 -10.72
CA ASP A 78 6.09 -16.54 -12.16
C ASP A 78 6.05 -17.94 -12.80
N ASP A 79 5.01 -18.71 -12.51
CA ASP A 79 4.83 -20.08 -13.00
C ASP A 79 4.10 -20.14 -14.36
N ASP A 80 4.20 -19.08 -15.18
CA ASP A 80 3.51 -18.95 -16.49
C ASP A 80 2.00 -19.31 -16.42
N HIS A 81 1.34 -19.01 -15.28
CA HIS A 81 -0.09 -19.29 -15.12
C HIS A 81 -0.86 -18.59 -16.26
N PRO A 82 -1.54 -19.33 -17.16
CA PRO A 82 -2.14 -18.75 -18.37
C PRO A 82 -3.20 -17.69 -18.03
N GLU A 83 -3.82 -17.79 -16.86
CA GLU A 83 -4.79 -16.83 -16.33
C GLU A 83 -4.17 -15.49 -15.92
N SER A 84 -2.86 -15.42 -15.65
CA SER A 84 -2.17 -14.19 -15.24
C SER A 84 -2.34 -13.06 -16.26
N VAL A 85 -2.29 -13.38 -17.56
CA VAL A 85 -2.49 -12.40 -18.63
C VAL A 85 -3.92 -11.87 -18.64
N GLU A 86 -4.91 -12.74 -18.39
CA GLU A 86 -6.32 -12.34 -18.31
C GLU A 86 -6.59 -11.41 -17.12
N TYR A 87 -5.90 -11.64 -16.00
CA TYR A 87 -5.92 -10.77 -14.82
C TYR A 87 -4.98 -9.55 -14.91
N GLY A 88 -4.34 -9.32 -16.06
CA GLY A 88 -3.51 -8.15 -16.32
C GLY A 88 -2.12 -8.17 -15.70
N LEU A 89 -1.65 -9.35 -15.27
CA LEU A 89 -0.27 -9.57 -14.83
C LEU A 89 0.61 -9.92 -16.04
N GLY A 90 1.79 -9.32 -16.12
CA GLY A 90 2.70 -9.43 -17.26
C GLY A 90 3.77 -8.34 -17.24
N TYR A 91 4.19 -7.84 -18.40
CA TYR A 91 5.31 -6.90 -18.52
C TYR A 91 5.19 -5.66 -17.60
N ASP A 92 4.03 -5.00 -17.59
CA ASP A 92 3.84 -3.79 -16.80
C ASP A 92 3.49 -4.04 -15.33
N CYS A 93 2.97 -5.23 -15.02
CA CYS A 93 2.58 -5.66 -13.67
C CYS A 93 3.12 -7.08 -13.47
N PRO A 94 4.43 -7.25 -13.20
CA PRO A 94 5.05 -8.57 -13.20
C PRO A 94 4.39 -9.49 -12.17
N ALA A 95 4.10 -10.72 -12.60
CA ALA A 95 3.76 -11.81 -11.70
C ALA A 95 5.01 -12.16 -10.89
N THR A 96 5.02 -11.84 -9.60
CA THR A 96 6.21 -12.04 -8.77
C THR A 96 5.82 -12.42 -7.35
N GLU A 97 6.73 -13.08 -6.66
CA GLU A 97 6.53 -13.48 -5.27
C GLU A 97 6.28 -12.25 -4.40
N GLY A 98 5.33 -12.33 -3.48
CA GLY A 98 4.97 -11.25 -2.57
C GLY A 98 4.05 -10.15 -3.13
N ILE A 99 3.54 -10.25 -4.37
CA ILE A 99 2.66 -9.21 -4.94
C ILE A 99 1.37 -9.00 -4.15
N PHE A 100 0.79 -10.07 -3.61
CA PHE A 100 -0.42 -9.98 -2.80
C PHE A 100 -0.11 -9.29 -1.48
N ASP A 101 0.99 -9.68 -0.84
CA ASP A 101 1.47 -9.05 0.39
C ASP A 101 1.72 -7.55 0.23
N TYR A 102 2.33 -7.16 -0.89
CA TYR A 102 2.53 -5.77 -1.28
C TYR A 102 1.20 -5.03 -1.46
N ALA A 103 0.29 -5.59 -2.27
CA ALA A 103 -1.02 -5.00 -2.54
C ALA A 103 -1.85 -4.84 -1.25
N ALA A 104 -1.88 -5.87 -0.40
CA ALA A 104 -2.58 -5.85 0.88
C ALA A 104 -2.01 -4.82 1.85
N ALA A 105 -0.69 -4.63 1.88
CA ALA A 105 -0.07 -3.60 2.70
C ALA A 105 -0.38 -2.18 2.21
N VAL A 106 -0.36 -1.95 0.90
CA VAL A 106 -0.68 -0.64 0.32
C VAL A 106 -2.17 -0.30 0.44
N GLY A 107 -3.05 -1.28 0.21
CA GLY A 107 -4.49 -1.17 0.44
C GLY A 107 -4.79 -0.90 1.91
N GLY A 108 -4.20 -1.68 2.81
CA GLY A 108 -4.36 -1.54 4.26
C GLY A 108 -3.89 -0.19 4.78
N ALA A 109 -2.76 0.31 4.29
CA ALA A 109 -2.26 1.65 4.61
C ALA A 109 -3.23 2.77 4.19
N THR A 110 -3.86 2.63 3.03
CA THR A 110 -4.86 3.60 2.55
C THR A 110 -6.15 3.52 3.37
N ILE A 111 -6.58 2.31 3.74
CA ILE A 111 -7.74 2.11 4.65
C ILE A 111 -7.43 2.70 6.03
N THR A 112 -6.22 2.53 6.57
CA THR A 112 -5.79 3.19 7.82
C THR A 112 -5.84 4.71 7.70
N ALA A 113 -5.39 5.27 6.58
CA ALA A 113 -5.48 6.71 6.30
C ALA A 113 -6.95 7.19 6.32
N ALA A 114 -7.83 6.48 5.63
CA ALA A 114 -9.26 6.78 5.59
C ALA A 114 -9.89 6.69 6.98
N GLN A 115 -9.54 5.68 7.78
CA GLN A 115 -10.04 5.55 9.15
C GLN A 115 -9.59 6.71 10.04
N CYS A 116 -8.37 7.22 9.87
CA CYS A 116 -7.91 8.40 10.61
C CYS A 116 -8.74 9.65 10.31
N LEU A 117 -9.25 9.78 9.07
CA LEU A 117 -10.15 10.86 8.68
C LEU A 117 -11.55 10.65 9.28
N LEU A 118 -12.10 9.44 9.18
CA LEU A 118 -13.42 9.09 9.71
C LEU A 118 -13.50 9.24 11.24
N ASP A 119 -12.45 8.87 11.95
CA ASP A 119 -12.34 9.00 13.41
C ASP A 119 -12.12 10.46 13.86
N GLY A 120 -11.96 11.41 12.94
CA GLY A 120 -11.66 12.80 13.25
C GLY A 120 -10.26 13.01 13.86
N LYS A 121 -9.35 12.03 13.75
CA LYS A 121 -7.97 12.10 14.27
C LYS A 121 -7.11 13.12 13.52
N CYS A 122 -7.45 13.36 12.24
CA CYS A 122 -6.72 14.27 11.35
C CYS A 122 -7.69 14.93 10.35
N LYS A 123 -7.24 16.02 9.72
CA LYS A 123 -7.90 16.62 8.54
C LYS A 123 -7.27 16.22 7.22
N VAL A 124 -6.02 15.76 7.28
CA VAL A 124 -5.23 15.31 6.14
C VAL A 124 -4.53 14.02 6.57
N ALA A 125 -4.64 12.97 5.76
CA ALA A 125 -3.93 11.72 5.94
C ALA A 125 -3.11 11.43 4.68
N ILE A 126 -1.85 11.05 4.85
CA ILE A 126 -0.89 10.89 3.76
C ILE A 126 -0.39 9.45 3.74
N ASN A 127 -0.58 8.78 2.60
CA ASN A 127 -0.01 7.48 2.29
C ASN A 127 0.75 7.56 0.94
N TRP A 128 2.05 7.87 0.97
CA TRP A 128 2.83 8.08 -0.26
C TRP A 128 3.00 6.85 -1.15
N PRO A 129 3.18 5.62 -0.61
CA PRO A 129 3.28 4.44 -1.47
C PRO A 129 1.95 3.98 -2.09
N GLY A 130 0.83 4.60 -1.72
CA GLY A 130 -0.49 4.37 -2.32
C GLY A 130 -0.68 5.01 -3.69
N GLY A 131 -1.94 5.19 -4.09
CA GLY A 131 -2.28 5.87 -5.35
C GLY A 131 -2.22 5.02 -6.62
N TRP A 132 -2.27 3.69 -6.50
CA TRP A 132 -2.28 2.73 -7.61
C TRP A 132 -3.63 2.70 -8.34
N HIS A 133 -3.94 3.76 -9.08
CA HIS A 133 -5.26 4.06 -9.66
C HIS A 133 -5.67 3.25 -10.90
N HIS A 134 -4.78 2.39 -11.44
CA HIS A 134 -5.04 1.67 -12.69
C HIS A 134 -5.73 0.32 -12.50
N ALA A 135 -5.66 -0.26 -11.29
CA ALA A 135 -6.26 -1.56 -10.98
C ALA A 135 -7.78 -1.57 -11.24
N LYS A 136 -8.30 -2.72 -11.65
CA LYS A 136 -9.72 -2.96 -11.96
C LYS A 136 -10.32 -3.97 -10.99
N LYS A 137 -11.65 -4.08 -11.01
CA LYS A 137 -12.42 -5.00 -10.17
C LYS A 137 -12.13 -6.46 -10.56
#